data_AF-A0A0F9IIP2-F1
#
_entry.id   AF-A0A0F9IIP2-F1
#
_cell.length_a   1.000
_cell.length_b   1.000
_cell.length_c   1.000
_cell.angle_alpha   90.00
_cell.angle_beta   90.00
_cell.angle_gamma   90.00
#
_symmetry.space_group_name_H-M   'P 1'
#
loop_
_entity.id
_entity.type
_entity.pdbx_description
1 polymer ?
#
loop_
_entity_poly.entity_id
_entity_poly.type
_entity_poly.pdbx_seq_one_letter_code
_entity_poly.pdbx_strand_id
1 'polypeptide(L)' 'MSREILALKRREDGTFEIYADGKLVEEYIADENTWGALLPIKLWRHFNEIVERRIKDGN' A
#
# COMPACT_ATOMS: atom_id res chain seq x y z
N MET A 1 2.13 -18.14 -13.62
CA MET A 1 2.17 -16.97 -12.70
C MET A 1 1.11 -17.15 -11.63
N SER A 2 1.47 -17.06 -10.36
CA SER A 2 0.49 -17.09 -9.26
C SER A 2 -0.15 -15.70 -9.12
N ARG A 3 -1.45 -15.64 -8.82
CA ARG A 3 -2.16 -14.38 -8.59
C ARG A 3 -1.88 -13.92 -7.16
N GLU A 4 -1.00 -12.94 -7.01
CA GLU A 4 -0.73 -12.30 -5.71
C GLU A 4 -1.94 -11.45 -5.28
N ILE A 5 -2.37 -11.62 -4.03
CA ILE A 5 -3.48 -10.84 -3.44
C ILE A 5 -2.87 -9.75 -2.56
N LEU A 6 -3.19 -8.50 -2.89
CA LEU A 6 -2.82 -7.36 -2.07
C LEU A 6 -4.01 -6.90 -1.22
N ALA A 7 -3.75 -6.58 0.05
CA ALA A 7 -4.74 -6.09 0.99
C ALA A 7 -4.24 -4.82 1.69
N LEU A 8 -5.17 -3.91 1.95
CA LEU A 8 -4.94 -2.66 2.69
C LEU A 8 -5.73 -2.70 3.98
N LYS A 9 -5.08 -2.43 5.11
CA LYS A 9 -5.71 -2.32 6.43
C LYS A 9 -5.32 -0.99 7.07
N ARG A 10 -6.28 -0.30 7.67
CA ARG A 10 -6.02 0.91 8.45
C ARG A 10 -5.96 0.55 9.94
N ARG A 11 -4.89 0.96 10.61
CA ARG A 11 -4.72 0.86 12.07
C ARG A 11 -5.46 2.00 12.78
N GLU A 12 -5.69 1.82 14.08
CA GLU A 12 -6.35 2.83 14.93
C GLU A 12 -5.54 4.14 15.00
N ASP A 13 -4.21 4.04 14.95
CA ASP A 13 -3.30 5.19 14.91
C ASP A 13 -3.26 5.95 13.57
N GLY A 14 -4.02 5.50 12.57
CA GLY A 14 -4.09 6.11 11.25
C GLY A 14 -3.06 5.61 10.23
N THR A 15 -2.16 4.70 10.63
CA THR A 15 -1.22 4.04 9.73
C THR A 15 -1.94 3.05 8.81
N PHE A 16 -1.49 2.96 7.56
CA PHE A 16 -1.98 2.02 6.57
C PHE A 16 -0.99 0.87 6.40
N GLU A 17 -1.42 -0.34 6.71
CA GLU A 17 -0.66 -1.57 6.50
C GLU A 17 -1.02 -2.17 5.14
N ILE A 18 0.00 -2.49 4.34
CA ILE A 18 -0.16 -3.13 3.03
C ILE A 18 0.39 -4.56 3.13
N TYR A 19 -0.44 -5.52 2.74
CA TYR A 19 -0.12 -6.94 2.78
C TYR A 19 -0.09 -7.55 1.37
N ALA A 20 0.83 -8.47 1.12
CA ALA A 20 0.88 -9.31 -0.07
C ALA A 20 0.83 -10.78 0.35
N ASP A 21 -0.16 -11.53 -0.13
CA ASP A 21 -0.41 -12.94 0.23
C ASP A 21 -0.41 -13.16 1.76
N GLY A 22 -0.99 -12.21 2.49
CA GLY A 22 -1.10 -12.24 3.95
C GLY A 22 0.16 -11.82 4.71
N LYS A 23 1.27 -11.48 4.02
CA LYS A 23 2.49 -10.96 4.65
C LYS A 23 2.51 -9.44 4.58
N LEU A 24 2.83 -8.79 5.70
CA LEU A 24 3.03 -7.33 5.72
C LEU A 24 4.24 -7.00 4.85
N VAL A 25 4.06 -6.06 3.91
CA VAL A 25 5.13 -5.62 2.99
C VAL A 25 5.51 -4.17 3.17
N GLU A 26 4.60 -3.32 3.63
CA GLU A 26 4.84 -1.88 3.80
C GLU A 26 3.88 -1.28 4.84
N GLU A 27 4.34 -0.24 5.53
CA GLU A 27 3.50 0.66 6.34
C GLU A 27 3.53 2.07 5.74
N TYR A 28 2.37 2.69 5.58
CA TYR A 28 2.21 4.03 5.02
C TYR A 28 1.53 4.95 6.02
N ILE A 29 2.19 6.04 6.39
CA ILE A 29 1.65 7.08 7.26
C ILE A 29 1.31 8.28 6.39
N ALA A 30 0.03 8.65 6.33
CA ALA A 30 -0.42 9.81 5.58
C ALA A 30 -0.04 11.10 6.31
N ASP A 31 0.58 12.04 5.60
CA ASP A 31 0.89 13.38 6.14
C ASP A 31 -0.39 14.20 6.39
N GLU A 32 -0.31 15.24 7.23
CA GLU A 32 -1.44 16.11 7.58
C GLU A 32 -2.10 16.78 6.34
N ASN A 33 -1.36 16.99 5.26
CA ASN A 33 -1.84 17.59 4.01
C ASN A 33 -2.46 16.55 3.06
N THR A 34 -2.40 15.27 3.39
CA THR A 34 -2.90 14.16 2.58
C THR A 34 -4.32 13.78 2.96
N TRP A 35 -4.79 14.15 4.15
CA TRP A 35 -6.12 13.81 4.62
C TRP A 35 -7.24 14.40 3.74
N GLY A 36 -8.41 13.79 3.81
CA GLY A 36 -9.57 14.19 3.00
C GLY A 36 -9.49 13.66 1.57
N ALA A 37 -9.75 14.53 0.59
CA ALA A 37 -9.93 14.12 -0.81
C ALA A 37 -8.66 13.59 -1.49
N LEU A 38 -7.47 13.92 -0.98
CA LEU A 38 -6.20 13.52 -1.57
C LEU A 38 -5.73 12.13 -1.13
N LEU A 39 -6.22 11.65 0.02
CA LEU A 39 -5.79 10.40 0.63
C LEU A 39 -6.00 9.18 -0.29
N PRO A 40 -7.17 8.99 -0.93
CA PRO A 40 -7.37 7.85 -1.83
C PRO A 40 -6.39 7.85 -3.01
N ILE A 41 -6.08 9.04 -3.55
CA ILE A 41 -5.17 9.19 -4.69
C ILE A 41 -3.74 8.86 -4.29
N LYS A 42 -3.27 9.38 -3.15
CA LYS A 42 -1.92 9.08 -2.65
C LYS A 42 -1.76 7.60 -2.28
N LEU A 43 -2.76 7.00 -1.63
CA LEU A 43 -2.77 5.57 -1.31
C LEU A 43 -2.71 4.73 -2.59
N TRP A 44 -3.52 5.03 -3.60
CA TRP A 44 -3.50 4.31 -4.87
C TRP A 44 -2.13 4.42 -5.57
N ARG A 45 -1.54 5.62 -5.62
CA ARG A 45 -0.21 5.81 -6.20
C ARG A 45 0.85 4.98 -5.46
N HIS A 46 0.86 5.03 -4.14
CA HIS A 46 1.79 4.28 -3.32
C HIS A 46 1.62 2.76 -3.50
N PHE A 47 0.38 2.30 -3.62
CA PHE A 47 0.06 0.90 -3.89
C PHE A 47 0.63 0.42 -5.23
N ASN A 48 0.49 1.23 -6.29
CA ASN A 48 1.07 0.91 -7.60
C ASN A 48 2.60 0.87 -7.57
N GLU A 49 3.25 1.78 -6.84
CA GLU A 49 4.71 1.77 -6.70
C GLU A 49 5.21 0.46 -6.07
N ILE A 50 4.50 -0.06 -5.06
CA ILE A 50 4.82 -1.35 -4.44
C ILE A 50 4.67 -2.48 -5.44
N VAL A 51 3.57 -2.53 -6.20
CA VAL A 51 3.34 -3.53 -7.26
C VAL A 51 4.48 -3.49 -8.29
N GLU A 52 4.82 -2.30 -8.78
CA GLU A 52 5.87 -2.14 -9.79
C GLU A 52 7.25 -2.58 -9.29
N ARG A 53 7.63 -2.24 -8.04
CA ARG A 53 8.87 -2.72 -7.44
C ARG A 53 8.89 -4.25 -7.39
N ARG A 54 7.82 -4.86 -6.88
CA ARG A 54 7.72 -6.32 -6.75
C ARG A 54 7.79 -7.06 -8.08
N ILE A 55 7.19 -6.52 -9.14
CA ILE A 55 7.29 -7.10 -10.49
C ILE A 55 8.72 -7.03 -11.02
N LYS A 56 9.44 -5.92 -10.77
CA LYS A 56 10.83 -5.73 -11.20
C LYS A 56 11.82 -6.60 -10.42
N ASP A 57 11.62 -6.74 -9.11
CA ASP A 57 12.48 -7.53 -8.22
C ASP A 57 12.27 -9.06 -8.38
N GLY A 58 11.12 -9.48 -8.93
CA GLY A 58 10.77 -10.87 -9.19
C GLY A 58 11.31 -11.46 -10.49
N ASN A 59 12.31 -10.82 -11.12
CA ASN A 59 12.96 -11.21 -12.37
C ASN A 59 14.49 -11.21 -12.23
#